data_AF-A0A4V1TY60-F1
#
_entry.id   AF-A0A4V1TY60-F1
#
_cell.length_a   1.000
_cell.length_b   1.000
_cell.length_c   1.000
_cell.angle_alpha   90.00
_cell.angle_beta   90.00
_cell.angle_gamma   90.00
#
_symmetry.space_group_name_H-M   'P 1'
#
loop_
_entity.id
_entity.type
_entity.pdbx_description
1 polymer ?
#
loop_
_entity_poly.entity_id
_entity_poly.type
_entity_poly.pdbx_seq_one_letter_code
_entity_poly.pdbx_strand_id
1 'polypeptide(L)'
;MDRSSATNDLAQGEPQAITLDVLREKYLKAGENGAEDVYLRVARALASVEPEPDRARHEALFLANLRAGAIGAGRIMSAAGTAIQA
;
A
#
# COMPACT_ATOMS: atom_id res chain seq x y z
N MET A 1 5.76 -34.89 -23.97
CA MET A 1 5.18 -34.27 -22.75
C MET A 1 5.59 -32.82 -22.74
N ASP A 2 4.74 -32.00 -23.36
CA ASP A 2 4.91 -30.55 -23.46
C ASP A 2 4.41 -29.91 -22.16
N ARG A 3 5.29 -29.20 -21.45
CA ARG A 3 4.96 -28.43 -20.23
C ARG A 3 4.70 -26.96 -20.57
N SER A 4 4.09 -26.69 -21.73
CA SER A 4 3.68 -25.34 -22.10
C SER A 4 2.29 -25.02 -21.55
N SER A 5 2.17 -23.82 -20.99
CA SER A 5 0.91 -23.12 -20.70
C SER A 5 0.10 -23.57 -19.47
N ALA A 6 0.74 -23.63 -18.30
CA ALA A 6 0.05 -23.11 -17.11
C ALA A 6 0.45 -21.63 -16.99
N THR A 7 -0.20 -20.77 -17.78
CA THR A 7 -0.31 -19.36 -17.43
C THR A 7 -0.74 -19.32 -15.97
N ASN A 8 0.16 -18.83 -15.13
CA ASN A 8 -0.07 -18.60 -13.72
C ASN A 8 -1.07 -17.44 -13.61
N ASP A 9 -2.34 -17.73 -13.92
CA ASP A 9 -3.50 -17.00 -13.45
C ASP A 9 -3.54 -17.22 -11.92
N LEU A 10 -2.62 -16.57 -11.21
CA LEU A 10 -2.79 -16.29 -9.79
C LEU A 10 -4.05 -15.46 -9.74
N ALA A 11 -5.17 -16.12 -9.49
CA ALA A 11 -6.47 -15.51 -9.36
C ALA A 11 -6.33 -14.27 -8.47
N GLN A 12 -6.39 -13.10 -9.11
CA GLN A 12 -6.76 -11.85 -8.45
C GLN A 12 -8.26 -11.99 -8.16
N GLY A 13 -8.58 -12.89 -7.23
CA GLY A 13 -9.94 -13.05 -6.72
C GLY A 13 -10.28 -11.87 -5.82
N GLU A 14 -11.57 -11.62 -5.64
CA GLU A 14 -12.04 -10.64 -4.68
C GLU A 14 -11.42 -10.91 -3.29
N PRO A 15 -10.98 -9.86 -2.57
CA PRO A 15 -10.41 -10.02 -1.24
C PRO A 15 -11.34 -10.81 -0.33
N GLN A 16 -10.78 -11.72 0.47
CA GLN A 16 -11.54 -12.44 1.48
C GLN A 16 -12.15 -11.43 2.47
N ALA A 17 -13.36 -11.71 2.98
CA ALA A 17 -14.06 -10.78 3.90
C ALA A 17 -13.19 -10.38 5.10
N ILE A 18 -12.47 -11.33 5.70
CA ILE A 18 -11.55 -11.07 6.82
C ILE A 18 -10.41 -10.10 6.45
N THR A 19 -9.94 -10.11 5.20
CA THR A 19 -8.92 -9.17 4.71
C THR A 19 -9.47 -7.75 4.72
N LEU A 20 -10.72 -7.56 4.29
CA LEU A 20 -11.38 -6.26 4.31
C LEU A 20 -11.61 -5.77 5.75
N ASP A 21 -11.99 -6.67 6.65
CA ASP A 21 -12.21 -6.32 8.06
C ASP A 21 -10.91 -5.91 8.75
N VAL A 22 -9.83 -6.68 8.55
CA VAL A 22 -8.50 -6.33 9.08
C VAL A 22 -7.99 -5.02 8.48
N LEU A 23 -8.20 -4.80 7.17
CA LEU A 23 -7.82 -3.56 6.52
C LEU A 23 -8.52 -2.36 7.17
N ARG A 24 -9.85 -2.43 7.34
CA ARG A 24 -10.66 -1.40 7.98
C ARG A 24 -10.25 -1.15 9.42
N GLU A 25 -10.04 -2.20 10.20
CA GLU A 25 -9.77 -2.08 11.63
C GLU A 25 -8.35 -1.57 11.92
N LYS A 26 -7.35 -2.08 11.19
CA LYS A 26 -5.94 -1.89 11.56
C LYS A 26 -5.24 -0.79 10.76
N TYR A 27 -5.70 -0.49 9.55
CA TYR A 27 -4.95 0.33 8.60
C TYR A 27 -5.68 1.58 8.11
N LEU A 28 -6.99 1.49 7.83
CA LEU A 28 -7.75 2.64 7.36
C LEU A 28 -7.84 3.73 8.44
N LYS A 29 -7.74 4.98 7.99
CA LYS A 29 -7.97 6.21 8.77
C LYS A 29 -9.24 6.90 8.29
N ALA A 30 -9.64 7.93 9.03
CA ALA A 30 -10.85 8.69 8.70
C ALA A 30 -10.77 9.26 7.27
N GLY A 31 -11.75 8.91 6.44
CA GLY A 31 -11.80 9.30 5.02
C GLY A 31 -11.17 8.30 4.05
N GLU A 32 -10.51 7.24 4.53
CA GLU A 32 -9.94 6.17 3.71
C GLU A 32 -10.96 5.03 3.54
N ASN A 33 -11.07 4.49 2.33
CA ASN A 33 -12.05 3.49 1.94
C ASN A 33 -11.41 2.16 1.49
N GLY A 34 -10.11 2.15 1.21
CA GLY A 34 -9.43 0.95 0.76
C GLY A 34 -7.91 1.01 0.83
N ALA A 35 -7.27 -0.06 0.35
CA ALA A 35 -5.82 -0.23 0.40
C ALA A 35 -5.09 0.87 -0.40
N GLU A 36 -5.69 1.35 -1.49
CA GLU A 36 -5.11 2.41 -2.31
C GLU A 36 -4.94 3.73 -1.53
N ASP A 37 -5.90 4.08 -0.69
CA ASP A 37 -5.81 5.28 0.17
C ASP A 37 -4.66 5.14 1.18
N VAL A 38 -4.47 3.93 1.72
CA VAL A 38 -3.33 3.61 2.59
C VAL A 38 -2.02 3.78 1.83
N TYR A 39 -1.95 3.29 0.59
CA TYR A 39 -0.73 3.40 -0.22
C TYR A 39 -0.39 4.86 -0.53
N LEU A 40 -1.39 5.66 -0.91
CA LEU A 40 -1.21 7.09 -1.17
C LEU A 40 -0.70 7.82 0.08
N ARG A 41 -1.34 7.61 1.24
CA ARG A 41 -0.88 8.21 2.50
C ARG A 41 0.54 7.81 2.84
N VAL A 42 0.87 6.52 2.77
CA VAL A 42 2.19 6.01 3.12
C VAL A 42 3.25 6.55 2.14
N ALA A 43 2.99 6.52 0.83
CA ALA A 43 3.90 7.05 -0.18
C ALA A 43 4.21 8.53 0.04
N ARG A 44 3.18 9.35 0.30
CA ARG A 44 3.33 10.77 0.60
C ARG A 44 4.10 11.01 1.88
N ALA A 45 3.83 10.22 2.93
CA ALA A 45 4.53 10.33 4.20
C ALA A 45 6.02 10.00 4.05
N LEU A 46 6.36 8.92 3.36
CA LEU A 46 7.75 8.54 3.09
C LEU A 46 8.47 9.58 2.23
N ALA A 47 7.81 10.15 1.22
CA ALA A 47 8.39 11.19 0.39
C ALA A 47 8.60 12.53 1.13
N SER A 48 7.86 12.78 2.21
CA SER A 48 7.89 14.08 2.91
C SER A 48 9.26 14.44 3.53
N VAL A 49 10.11 13.45 3.80
CA VAL A 49 11.46 13.67 4.35
C VAL A 49 12.48 14.05 3.27
N GLU A 50 12.13 13.89 1.99
CA GLU A 50 12.99 14.26 0.87
C GLU A 50 13.03 15.79 0.67
N PRO A 51 14.08 16.32 -0.01
CA PRO A 51 14.11 17.71 -0.44
C PRO A 51 12.86 18.07 -1.26
N GLU A 52 12.30 19.27 -1.04
CA GLU A 52 11.05 19.71 -1.66
C GLU A 52 10.96 19.48 -3.18
N PRO A 53 12.01 19.76 -3.98
CA PRO A 53 11.98 19.51 -5.43
C PRO A 53 11.84 18.03 -5.81
N ASP A 54 12.26 17.13 -4.92
CA ASP A 54 12.31 15.69 -5.16
C ASP A 54 11.11 14.93 -4.59
N ARG A 55 10.30 15.54 -3.72
CA ARG A 55 9.20 14.86 -3.01
C ARG A 55 8.20 14.23 -3.97
N ALA A 56 7.75 14.97 -4.98
CA ALA A 56 6.77 14.48 -5.95
C ALA A 56 7.29 13.27 -6.74
N ARG A 57 8.58 13.27 -7.09
CA ARG A 57 9.23 12.14 -7.78
C ARG A 57 9.27 10.91 -6.88
N HIS A 58 9.68 11.06 -5.63
CA HIS A 58 9.77 9.93 -4.71
C HIS A 58 8.40 9.41 -4.28
N GLU A 59 7.40 10.27 -4.09
CA GLU A 59 6.01 9.85 -3.81
C GLU A 59 5.50 8.92 -4.92
N ALA A 60 5.70 9.30 -6.19
CA ALA A 60 5.31 8.46 -7.33
C ALA A 60 6.06 7.12 -7.36
N LEU A 61 7.36 7.11 -7.04
CA LEU A 61 8.15 5.87 -6.96
C LEU A 61 7.69 4.95 -5.82
N PHE A 62 7.45 5.50 -4.63
CA PHE A 62 6.94 4.72 -3.51
C PHE A 62 5.56 4.15 -3.81
N LEU A 63 4.65 4.94 -4.36
CA LEU A 63 3.31 4.49 -4.72
C LEU A 63 3.35 3.38 -5.78
N ALA A 64 4.18 3.52 -6.81
CA ALA A 64 4.36 2.49 -7.83
C ALA A 64 4.88 1.18 -7.22
N ASN A 65 5.83 1.27 -6.29
CA ASN A 65 6.38 0.11 -5.59
C ASN A 65 5.34 -0.57 -4.68
N LEU A 66 4.51 0.20 -3.98
CA LEU A 66 3.42 -0.31 -3.14
C LEU A 66 2.37 -1.06 -3.97
N ARG A 67 1.95 -0.48 -5.10
CA ARG A 67 1.00 -1.11 -6.04
C ARG A 67 1.58 -2.36 -6.71
N ALA A 68 2.91 -2.43 -6.87
CA ALA A 68 3.60 -3.62 -7.36
C ALA A 68 3.74 -4.73 -6.30
N GLY A 69 3.29 -4.50 -5.06
CA GLY A 69 3.23 -5.50 -4.00
C GLY A 69 4.32 -5.41 -2.94
N ALA A 70 5.24 -4.44 -3.02
CA ALA A 70 6.15 -4.17 -1.91
C ALA A 70 5.35 -3.51 -0.77
N ILE A 71 5.43 -4.01 0.46
CA ILE A 71 4.63 -3.49 1.58
C ILE A 71 5.53 -3.21 2.79
N GLY A 72 5.30 -2.08 3.45
CA GLY A 72 6.01 -1.72 4.69
C GLY A 72 5.59 -2.58 5.88
N ALA A 73 6.35 -2.53 6.97
CA ALA A 73 5.99 -3.20 8.21
C ALA A 73 4.65 -2.65 8.77
N GLY A 74 3.96 -3.45 9.59
CA GLY A 74 2.59 -3.12 10.06
C GLY A 74 2.45 -1.73 10.69
N ARG A 75 3.43 -1.29 11.49
CA ARG A 75 3.44 0.07 12.09
C ARG A 75 3.60 1.18 11.05
N ILE A 76 4.39 0.95 10.00
CA ILE A 76 4.58 1.92 8.91
C ILE A 76 3.27 2.06 8.14
N MET A 77 2.68 0.93 7.72
CA MET A 77 1.44 0.93 6.94
C MET A 77 0.26 1.52 7.72
N SER A 78 0.21 1.31 9.04
CA SER A 78 -0.84 1.87 9.88
C SER A 78 -0.63 3.35 10.22
N ALA A 79 0.57 3.79 10.60
CA ALA A 79 0.76 5.10 11.25
C ALA A 79 1.41 6.18 10.38
N ALA A 80 2.11 5.84 9.30
CA ALA A 80 2.79 6.84 8.48
C ALA A 80 1.80 7.88 7.92
N GLY A 81 2.18 9.15 8.00
CA GLY A 81 1.34 10.27 7.54
C GLY A 81 0.17 10.63 8.48
N THR A 82 0.14 10.07 9.69
CA THR A 82 -0.86 10.38 10.71
C THR A 82 -0.23 11.07 11.92
N ALA A 83 -1.06 11.64 12.80
CA ALA A 83 -0.61 12.17 14.09
C ALA A 83 -0.33 11.09 15.15
N ILE A 84 -0.49 9.80 14.81
CA ILE A 84 -0.28 8.69 15.74
C ILE A 84 1.22 8.48 15.90
N GLN A 85 1.76 8.79 17.08
CA GLN A 85 3.07 8.32 17.49
C GLN A 85 2.95 6.87 17.95
N ALA A 86 3.86 6.04 17.46
CA ALA A 86 3.88 4.62 17.71
C ALA A 86 4.91 4.26 18.78
#